data_AF-A0AAE0FFF6-F1
#
_entry.id   AF-A0AAE0FFF6-F1
#
_cell.length_a   1.000
_cell.length_b   1.000
_cell.length_c   1.000
_cell.angle_alpha   90.00
_cell.angle_beta   90.00
_cell.angle_gamma   90.00
#
_symmetry.space_group_name_H-M   'P 1'
#
loop_
_entity.id
_entity.type
_entity.pdbx_description
1 polymer ?
#
loop_
_entity_poly.entity_id
_entity_poly.type
_entity_poly.pdbx_seq_one_letter_code
_entity_poly.pdbx_strand_id
1 'polypeptide(L)'
;MIAQSILAPGLGNWMDNQKRLPVMVLAAFVQIVSLLGFLAVAFVLSNPATSSMPWLFGLICILGAVEALGGLLMDVAISRDWLPVLFGKTTTTLNHVNVQLARVDLAAEVIAPLTAGVVIQSLGSTSLWPVILFGSLRILCLFPQCLFFKSAIERDNELGTRKGLDVSTAPKVSLLASWKNFLNHKGSVQLIVLSYALVYLTVLSPHGLVLTAFLSTQSLSPAALSIFRSSGALIGVLGVTAFQLSVKKHGLESSTMGFIAFQAACAVSAAITYALVGTSGSLALLYFFMMFVALARFGLYGYEVGALQLQQTFVAPQHRGAIGTIEKSLCYFACLIMYAASLGVTSPRSFTVIVWGSAAAICCAAAVFFTWWKKKGSSPQAIVA
;
A
#
# COMPACT_ATOMS: atom_id res chain seq x y z
N MET A 1 -1.23 1.78 11.25
CA MET A 1 0.13 2.25 10.89
C MET A 1 1.17 1.94 11.96
N ILE A 2 1.12 2.52 13.17
CA ILE A 2 2.13 2.26 14.23
C ILE A 2 2.28 0.76 14.53
N ALA A 3 1.16 0.07 14.78
CA ALA A 3 1.18 -1.38 15.03
C ALA A 3 1.79 -2.16 13.85
N GLN A 4 1.44 -1.78 12.61
CA GLN A 4 1.96 -2.43 11.41
C GLN A 4 3.45 -2.15 11.19
N SER A 5 3.94 -0.94 11.43
CA SER A 5 5.37 -0.60 11.29
C SER A 5 6.28 -1.27 12.32
N ILE A 6 5.71 -1.77 13.43
CA ILE A 6 6.47 -2.43 14.49
C ILE A 6 6.33 -3.96 14.38
N LEU A 7 5.10 -4.46 14.18
CA LEU A 7 4.79 -5.89 14.30
C LEU A 7 4.85 -6.65 12.97
N ALA A 8 4.72 -5.96 11.82
CA ALA A 8 4.69 -6.63 10.52
C ALA A 8 5.91 -7.52 10.26
N PRO A 9 7.18 -7.10 10.51
CA PRO A 9 8.34 -7.95 10.24
C PRO A 9 8.30 -9.27 11.00
N GLY A 10 7.82 -9.25 12.24
CA GLY A 10 7.71 -10.44 13.08
C GLY A 10 6.63 -11.39 12.57
N LEU A 11 5.49 -10.83 12.15
CA LEU A 11 4.37 -11.59 11.57
C LEU A 11 4.76 -12.25 10.24
N GLY A 12 5.56 -11.60 9.40
CA GLY A 12 6.04 -12.21 8.15
C GLY A 12 6.98 -13.38 8.36
N ASN A 13 7.90 -13.28 9.33
CA ASN A 13 8.76 -14.42 9.69
C ASN A 13 7.96 -15.58 10.30
N TRP A 14 6.95 -15.28 11.12
CA TRP A 14 6.03 -16.33 11.59
C TRP A 14 5.28 -16.96 10.41
N MET A 15 4.71 -16.16 9.51
CA MET A 15 4.01 -16.63 8.31
C MET A 15 4.89 -17.51 7.43
N ASP A 16 6.20 -17.20 7.32
CA ASP A 16 7.14 -17.99 6.56
C ASP A 16 7.37 -19.41 7.12
N ASN A 17 7.11 -19.59 8.41
CA ASN A 17 7.24 -20.86 9.12
C ASN A 17 5.90 -21.58 9.34
N GLN A 18 4.85 -21.17 8.62
CA GLN A 18 3.53 -21.80 8.69
C GLN A 18 3.10 -22.33 7.33
N LYS A 19 2.13 -23.25 7.36
CA LYS A 19 1.39 -23.66 6.16
C LYS A 19 0.55 -22.48 5.65
N ARG A 20 0.42 -22.37 4.32
CA ARG A 20 -0.23 -21.25 3.64
C ARG A 20 -1.70 -21.05 4.03
N LEU A 21 -2.50 -22.12 4.01
CA LEU A 21 -3.94 -22.03 4.30
C LEU A 21 -4.24 -21.60 5.77
N PRO A 22 -3.62 -22.19 6.81
CA PRO A 22 -3.84 -21.74 8.18
C PRO A 22 -3.53 -20.25 8.42
N VAL A 23 -2.49 -19.70 7.78
CA VAL A 23 -2.18 -18.26 7.87
C VAL A 23 -3.34 -17.43 7.33
N MET A 24 -3.88 -17.80 6.16
CA MET A 24 -4.97 -17.10 5.50
C MET A 24 -6.27 -17.18 6.32
N VAL A 25 -6.57 -18.36 6.85
CA VAL A 25 -7.74 -18.58 7.73
C VAL A 25 -7.61 -17.76 9.01
N LEU A 26 -6.43 -17.75 9.65
CA LEU A 26 -6.20 -16.95 10.85
C LEU A 26 -6.33 -15.45 10.55
N ALA A 27 -5.73 -14.97 9.45
CA ALA A 27 -5.82 -13.57 9.04
C ALA A 27 -7.28 -13.14 8.81
N ALA A 28 -8.07 -13.96 8.09
CA ALA A 28 -9.49 -13.71 7.89
C ALA A 28 -10.28 -13.74 9.21
N PHE A 29 -10.01 -14.73 10.07
CA PHE A 29 -10.66 -14.86 11.37
C PHE A 29 -10.42 -13.63 12.26
N VAL A 30 -9.16 -13.19 12.36
CA VAL A 30 -8.77 -12.02 13.15
C VAL A 30 -9.45 -10.75 12.65
N GLN A 31 -9.60 -10.57 11.34
CA GLN A 31 -10.36 -9.44 10.77
C GLN A 31 -11.84 -9.50 11.13
N ILE A 32 -12.48 -10.66 11.03
CA ILE A 32 -13.91 -10.83 11.36
C ILE A 32 -14.16 -10.60 12.85
N VAL A 33 -13.33 -11.15 13.74
CA VAL A 33 -13.45 -10.93 15.19
C VAL A 33 -13.30 -9.46 15.52
N SER A 34 -12.34 -8.77 14.90
CA SER A 34 -12.13 -7.33 15.09
C SER A 34 -13.34 -6.51 14.62
N LEU A 35 -13.93 -6.89 13.49
CA LEU A 35 -15.14 -6.28 12.95
C LEU A 35 -16.36 -6.48 13.88
N LEU A 36 -16.58 -7.70 14.38
CA LEU A 36 -17.66 -7.99 15.34
C LEU A 36 -17.47 -7.17 16.62
N GLY A 37 -16.22 -7.04 17.09
CA GLY A 37 -15.87 -6.15 18.19
C GLY A 37 -16.23 -4.69 17.89
N PHE A 38 -15.94 -4.21 16.68
CA PHE A 38 -16.30 -2.84 16.25
C PHE A 38 -17.82 -2.64 16.23
N LEU A 39 -18.60 -3.61 15.74
CA LEU A 39 -20.07 -3.56 15.76
C LEU A 39 -20.62 -3.51 17.19
N ALA A 40 -20.05 -4.30 18.11
CA ALA A 40 -20.43 -4.29 19.51
C ALA A 40 -20.13 -2.93 20.16
N VAL A 41 -18.96 -2.36 19.91
CA VAL A 41 -18.60 -1.03 20.42
C VAL A 41 -19.49 0.06 19.82
N ALA A 42 -19.79 0.00 18.52
CA ALA A 42 -20.70 0.94 17.87
C ALA A 42 -22.10 0.89 18.52
N PHE A 43 -22.62 -0.30 18.82
CA PHE A 43 -23.88 -0.47 19.53
C PHE A 43 -23.84 0.18 20.93
N VAL A 44 -22.76 -0.03 21.70
CA VAL A 44 -22.58 0.63 23.00
C VAL A 44 -22.52 2.15 22.85
N LEU A 45 -21.86 2.68 21.81
CA LEU A 45 -21.76 4.11 21.55
C LEU A 45 -23.08 4.76 21.10
N SER A 46 -24.03 3.99 20.54
CA SER A 46 -25.36 4.53 20.23
C SER A 46 -26.17 4.90 21.46
N ASN A 47 -25.79 4.39 22.64
CA ASN A 47 -26.42 4.78 23.89
C ASN A 47 -25.78 6.10 24.38
N PRO A 48 -26.58 7.19 24.54
CA PRO A 48 -26.06 8.49 24.97
C PRO A 48 -25.29 8.43 26.29
N ALA A 49 -25.67 7.54 27.21
CA ALA A 49 -25.07 7.42 28.54
C ALA A 49 -23.61 6.93 28.53
N THR A 50 -23.21 6.20 27.49
CA THR A 50 -21.87 5.58 27.36
C THR A 50 -20.99 6.29 26.33
N SER A 51 -21.55 7.24 25.57
CA SER A 51 -20.89 7.94 24.45
C SER A 51 -19.63 8.72 24.84
N SER A 52 -19.49 9.13 26.10
CA SER A 52 -18.37 9.95 26.61
C SER A 52 -17.22 9.14 27.21
N MET A 53 -17.29 7.80 27.19
CA MET A 53 -16.29 6.96 27.85
C MET A 53 -14.99 6.83 27.02
N PRO A 54 -13.84 7.33 27.50
CA PRO A 54 -12.59 7.37 26.72
C PRO A 54 -11.98 5.98 26.44
N TRP A 55 -12.29 4.97 27.26
CA TRP A 55 -11.80 3.60 27.06
C TRP A 55 -12.40 2.94 25.80
N LEU A 56 -13.60 3.35 25.36
CA LEU A 56 -14.22 2.87 24.13
C LEU A 56 -13.41 3.29 22.90
N PHE A 57 -12.86 4.50 22.89
CA PHE A 57 -11.96 4.96 21.84
C PHE A 57 -10.68 4.13 21.80
N GLY A 58 -10.05 3.89 22.96
CA GLY A 58 -8.87 3.02 23.06
C GLY A 58 -9.14 1.60 22.53
N LEU A 59 -10.32 1.05 22.84
CA LEU A 59 -10.74 -0.26 22.34
C LEU A 59 -10.93 -0.26 20.81
N ILE A 60 -11.55 0.77 20.23
CA ILE A 60 -11.66 0.91 18.76
C ILE A 60 -10.27 0.94 18.11
N CYS A 61 -9.33 1.68 18.69
CA CYS A 61 -7.96 1.74 18.17
C CYS A 61 -7.27 0.37 18.20
N ILE A 62 -7.45 -0.41 19.28
CA ILE A 62 -6.88 -1.76 19.39
C ILE A 62 -7.53 -2.69 18.35
N LEU A 63 -8.86 -2.71 18.26
CA LEU A 63 -9.59 -3.53 17.28
C LEU A 63 -9.18 -3.17 15.84
N GLY A 64 -9.06 -1.88 15.53
CA GLY A 64 -8.58 -1.42 14.23
C GLY A 64 -7.12 -1.81 13.94
N ALA A 65 -6.25 -1.81 14.97
CA ALA A 65 -4.88 -2.29 14.82
C ALA A 65 -4.83 -3.79 14.52
N VAL A 66 -5.65 -4.59 15.20
CA VAL A 66 -5.74 -6.05 15.00
C VAL A 66 -6.30 -6.38 13.61
N GLU A 67 -7.36 -5.70 13.18
CA GLU A 67 -7.91 -5.81 11.83
C GLU A 67 -6.84 -5.49 10.77
N ALA A 68 -6.14 -4.36 10.93
CA ALA A 68 -5.14 -3.90 9.98
C ALA A 68 -3.92 -4.83 9.87
N LEU A 69 -3.57 -5.54 10.95
CA LEU A 69 -2.52 -6.58 10.92
C LEU A 69 -2.99 -7.85 10.22
N GLY A 70 -4.25 -8.27 10.42
CA GLY A 70 -4.86 -9.37 9.68
C GLY A 70 -4.93 -9.08 8.18
N GLY A 71 -5.36 -7.86 7.80
CA GLY A 71 -5.38 -7.42 6.42
C GLY A 71 -4.00 -7.38 5.76
N LEU A 72 -2.98 -6.91 6.50
CA LEU A 72 -1.59 -6.91 6.04
C LEU A 72 -1.08 -8.34 5.77
N LEU A 73 -1.34 -9.28 6.69
CA LEU A 73 -0.95 -10.67 6.51
C LEU A 73 -1.60 -11.29 5.28
N MET A 74 -2.91 -11.05 5.09
CA MET A 74 -3.66 -11.50 3.92
C MET A 74 -3.08 -10.92 2.62
N ASP A 75 -2.84 -9.60 2.57
CA ASP A 75 -2.27 -8.92 1.41
C ASP A 75 -0.89 -9.49 1.03
N VAL A 76 0.02 -9.62 2.00
CA VAL A 76 1.37 -10.13 1.72
C VAL A 76 1.32 -11.61 1.34
N ALA A 77 0.50 -12.44 1.99
CA ALA A 77 0.36 -13.85 1.65
C ALA A 77 -0.13 -14.04 0.21
N ILE A 78 -1.15 -13.29 -0.21
CA ILE A 78 -1.67 -13.37 -1.58
C ILE A 78 -0.64 -12.80 -2.56
N SER A 79 -0.28 -11.52 -2.39
CA SER A 79 0.49 -10.78 -3.39
C SER A 79 1.93 -11.27 -3.50
N ARG A 80 2.58 -11.68 -2.40
CA ARG A 80 4.00 -12.06 -2.42
C ARG A 80 4.23 -13.55 -2.50
N ASP A 81 3.32 -14.40 -2.01
CA ASP A 81 3.54 -15.84 -1.98
C ASP A 81 2.62 -16.61 -2.94
N TRP A 82 1.31 -16.40 -2.90
CA TRP A 82 0.38 -17.20 -3.71
C TRP A 82 0.41 -16.86 -5.19
N LEU A 83 0.40 -15.58 -5.55
CA LEU A 83 0.40 -15.18 -6.97
C LEU A 83 1.64 -15.66 -7.73
N PRO A 84 2.86 -15.55 -7.19
CA PRO A 84 4.04 -16.07 -7.90
C PRO A 84 4.03 -17.59 -8.02
N VAL A 85 3.40 -18.32 -7.10
CA VAL A 85 3.25 -19.79 -7.21
C VAL A 85 2.27 -20.12 -8.33
N LEU A 86 1.08 -19.50 -8.32
CA LEU A 86 0.01 -19.78 -9.28
C LEU A 86 0.33 -19.32 -10.71
N PHE A 87 0.99 -18.17 -10.85
CA PHE A 87 1.13 -17.47 -12.13
C PHE A 87 2.59 -17.17 -12.53
N GLY A 88 3.57 -17.61 -11.72
CA GLY A 88 4.99 -17.29 -11.93
C GLY A 88 5.68 -18.06 -13.06
N LYS A 89 5.01 -19.02 -13.71
CA LYS A 89 5.59 -19.78 -14.84
C LYS A 89 6.07 -18.90 -16.00
N THR A 90 5.40 -17.76 -16.21
CA THR A 90 5.79 -16.79 -17.23
C THR A 90 5.69 -15.37 -16.68
N THR A 91 6.74 -14.57 -16.88
CA THR A 91 6.79 -13.15 -16.48
C THR A 91 5.61 -12.34 -17.01
N THR A 92 5.11 -12.66 -18.21
CA THR A 92 3.97 -11.98 -18.84
C THR A 92 2.65 -12.27 -18.15
N THR A 93 2.41 -13.51 -17.73
CA THR A 93 1.20 -13.92 -17.00
C THR A 93 1.18 -13.31 -15.60
N LEU A 94 2.30 -13.38 -14.88
CA LEU A 94 2.42 -12.76 -13.55
C LEU A 94 2.23 -11.24 -13.63
N ASN A 95 2.83 -10.58 -14.63
CA ASN A 95 2.63 -9.15 -14.89
C ASN A 95 1.16 -8.83 -15.14
N HIS A 96 0.49 -9.62 -15.98
CA HIS A 96 -0.93 -9.43 -16.27
C HIS A 96 -1.77 -9.50 -14.99
N VAL A 97 -1.56 -10.50 -14.13
CA VAL A 97 -2.32 -10.65 -12.89
C VAL A 97 -2.05 -9.50 -11.91
N ASN A 98 -0.78 -9.11 -11.72
CA ASN A 98 -0.45 -7.96 -10.85
C ASN A 98 -1.10 -6.66 -11.34
N VAL A 99 -1.11 -6.43 -12.66
CA VAL A 99 -1.77 -5.28 -13.28
C VAL A 99 -3.28 -5.30 -13.04
N GLN A 100 -3.93 -6.46 -13.15
CA GLN A 100 -5.37 -6.57 -12.89
C GLN A 100 -5.70 -6.31 -11.42
N LEU A 101 -4.91 -6.83 -10.48
CA LEU A 101 -5.12 -6.57 -9.06
C LEU A 101 -4.96 -5.08 -8.73
N ALA A 102 -3.90 -4.43 -9.23
CA ALA A 102 -3.72 -3.00 -9.04
C ALA A 102 -4.86 -2.16 -9.63
N ARG A 103 -5.47 -2.58 -10.76
CA ARG A 103 -6.68 -1.92 -11.31
C ARG A 103 -7.88 -2.08 -10.39
N VAL A 104 -8.06 -3.26 -9.79
CA VAL A 104 -9.13 -3.52 -8.83
C VAL A 104 -8.94 -2.66 -7.58
N ASP A 105 -7.72 -2.57 -7.05
CA ASP A 105 -7.41 -1.74 -5.88
C ASP A 105 -7.70 -0.26 -6.16
N LEU A 106 -7.27 0.26 -7.32
CA LEU A 106 -7.55 1.62 -7.78
C LEU A 106 -9.05 1.88 -7.97
N ALA A 107 -9.79 0.90 -8.51
CA ALA A 107 -11.24 1.02 -8.65
C ALA A 107 -11.92 1.06 -7.28
N ALA A 108 -11.51 0.21 -6.35
CA ALA A 108 -12.02 0.19 -4.98
C ALA A 108 -11.70 1.50 -4.23
N GLU A 109 -10.52 2.09 -4.45
CA GLU A 109 -10.11 3.37 -3.85
C GLU A 109 -11.04 4.53 -4.25
N VAL A 110 -11.64 4.47 -5.45
CA VAL A 110 -12.63 5.47 -5.91
C VAL A 110 -14.05 5.11 -5.50
N ILE A 111 -14.45 3.85 -5.69
CA ILE A 111 -15.84 3.41 -5.48
C ILE A 111 -16.18 3.40 -3.99
N ALA A 112 -15.27 2.93 -3.12
CA ALA A 112 -15.58 2.73 -1.71
C ALA A 112 -15.96 4.04 -0.98
N PRO A 113 -15.23 5.17 -1.11
CA PRO A 113 -15.63 6.43 -0.49
C PRO A 113 -16.95 6.99 -1.04
N LEU A 114 -17.22 6.82 -2.34
CA LEU A 114 -18.47 7.27 -2.96
C LEU A 114 -19.66 6.47 -2.42
N THR A 115 -19.55 5.14 -2.38
CA THR A 115 -20.57 4.28 -1.81
C THR A 115 -20.78 4.58 -0.33
N ALA A 116 -19.71 4.77 0.44
CA ALA A 116 -19.80 5.18 1.85
C ALA A 116 -20.54 6.51 2.02
N GLY A 117 -20.23 7.52 1.21
CA GLY A 117 -20.93 8.81 1.24
C GLY A 117 -22.43 8.68 0.99
N VAL A 118 -22.83 7.95 -0.06
CA VAL A 118 -24.25 7.73 -0.39
C VAL A 118 -24.97 6.95 0.70
N VAL A 119 -24.35 5.91 1.26
CA VAL A 119 -24.94 5.11 2.34
C VAL A 119 -25.12 5.95 3.61
N ILE A 120 -24.12 6.73 4.00
CA ILE A 120 -24.18 7.59 5.19
C ILE A 120 -25.24 8.69 5.01
N GLN A 121 -25.33 9.28 3.81
CA GLN A 121 -26.33 10.31 3.51
C GLN A 121 -27.76 9.74 3.52
N SER A 122 -27.97 8.53 2.98
CA SER A 122 -29.30 7.92 2.88
C SER A 122 -29.80 7.30 4.18
N LEU A 123 -28.92 6.67 4.96
CA LEU A 123 -29.30 5.96 6.18
C LEU A 123 -29.09 6.79 7.47
N GLY A 124 -28.58 8.01 7.33
CA GLY A 124 -28.31 8.94 8.43
C GLY A 124 -26.94 8.73 9.08
N SER A 125 -26.22 9.83 9.35
CA SER A 125 -24.87 9.80 9.91
C SER A 125 -24.79 9.42 11.39
N THR A 126 -25.87 9.64 12.14
CA THR A 126 -25.99 9.29 13.56
C THR A 126 -26.57 7.90 13.80
N SER A 127 -27.03 7.25 12.73
CA SER A 127 -27.64 5.94 12.76
C SER A 127 -26.59 4.82 12.77
N LEU A 128 -26.91 3.68 13.37
CA LEU A 128 -26.08 2.47 13.30
C LEU A 128 -26.18 1.75 11.95
N TRP A 129 -27.19 2.07 11.13
CA TRP A 129 -27.48 1.35 9.88
C TRP A 129 -26.31 1.32 8.88
N PRO A 130 -25.56 2.42 8.62
CA PRO A 130 -24.37 2.35 7.76
C PRO A 130 -23.33 1.34 8.25
N VAL A 131 -23.06 1.33 9.56
CA VAL A 131 -22.06 0.47 10.19
C VAL A 131 -22.49 -0.99 10.10
N ILE A 132 -23.76 -1.28 10.38
CA ILE A 132 -24.36 -2.62 10.26
C ILE A 132 -24.30 -3.10 8.81
N LEU A 133 -24.63 -2.24 7.84
CA LEU A 133 -24.61 -2.58 6.41
C LEU A 133 -23.19 -2.97 5.97
N PHE A 134 -22.18 -2.14 6.24
CA PHE A 134 -20.79 -2.44 5.86
C PHE A 134 -20.23 -3.66 6.61
N GLY A 135 -20.56 -3.82 7.89
CA GLY A 135 -20.19 -5.02 8.64
C GLY A 135 -20.79 -6.30 8.05
N SER A 136 -22.07 -6.25 7.68
CA SER A 136 -22.77 -7.36 7.04
C SER A 136 -22.18 -7.69 5.66
N LEU A 137 -21.88 -6.67 4.85
CA LEU A 137 -21.22 -6.84 3.56
C LEU A 137 -19.84 -7.50 3.70
N ARG A 138 -19.04 -7.11 4.70
CA ARG A 138 -17.72 -7.72 4.93
C ARG A 138 -17.83 -9.19 5.32
N ILE A 139 -18.82 -9.55 6.14
CA ILE A 139 -19.12 -10.95 6.51
C ILE A 139 -19.58 -11.72 5.28
N LEU A 140 -20.47 -11.16 4.46
CA LEU A 140 -20.93 -11.78 3.22
C LEU A 140 -19.77 -12.06 2.26
N CYS A 141 -18.80 -11.15 2.16
CA CYS A 141 -17.58 -11.32 1.37
C CYS A 141 -16.66 -12.44 1.87
N LEU A 142 -16.88 -13.01 3.06
CA LEU A 142 -16.13 -14.19 3.52
C LEU A 142 -16.42 -15.42 2.65
N PHE A 143 -17.66 -15.57 2.17
CA PHE A 143 -18.04 -16.69 1.31
C PHE A 143 -17.23 -16.76 0.01
N PRO A 144 -17.20 -15.72 -0.86
CA PRO A 144 -16.37 -15.74 -2.05
C PRO A 144 -14.87 -15.84 -1.73
N GLN A 145 -14.43 -15.30 -0.59
CA GLN A 145 -13.04 -15.43 -0.14
C GLN A 145 -12.67 -16.89 0.19
N CYS A 146 -13.53 -17.64 0.88
CA CYS A 146 -13.32 -19.06 1.13
C CYS A 146 -13.36 -19.90 -0.15
N LEU A 147 -14.27 -19.59 -1.07
CA LEU A 147 -14.33 -20.24 -2.38
C LEU A 147 -13.02 -20.03 -3.17
N PHE A 148 -12.47 -18.81 -3.11
CA PHE A 148 -11.18 -18.50 -3.73
C PHE A 148 -10.04 -19.34 -3.12
N PHE A 149 -9.94 -19.43 -1.79
CA PHE A 149 -8.91 -20.25 -1.13
C PHE A 149 -9.00 -21.72 -1.53
N LYS A 150 -10.21 -22.28 -1.53
CA LYS A 150 -10.45 -23.66 -1.94
C LYS A 150 -10.04 -23.88 -3.40
N SER A 151 -10.52 -23.04 -4.31
CA SER A 151 -10.26 -23.15 -5.74
C SER A 151 -8.77 -22.99 -6.08
N ALA A 152 -8.05 -22.13 -5.36
CA ALA A 152 -6.61 -21.95 -5.55
C ALA A 152 -5.82 -23.19 -5.14
N ILE A 153 -6.14 -23.79 -3.99
CA ILE A 153 -5.45 -24.99 -3.49
C ILE A 153 -5.75 -26.21 -4.37
N GLU A 154 -7.00 -26.37 -4.82
CA GLU A 154 -7.38 -27.45 -5.74
C GLU A 154 -6.68 -27.35 -7.10
N ARG A 155 -6.36 -26.13 -7.55
CA ARG A 155 -5.62 -25.91 -8.81
C ARG A 155 -4.15 -26.21 -8.71
N ASP A 156 -3.52 -25.95 -7.56
CA ASP A 156 -2.10 -26.11 -7.38
C ASP A 156 -1.78 -26.72 -6.02
N ASN A 157 -1.47 -28.02 -6.03
CA ASN A 157 -1.10 -28.76 -4.83
C ASN A 157 0.15 -28.17 -4.14
N GLU A 158 0.99 -27.40 -4.83
CA GLU A 158 2.13 -26.72 -4.23
C GLU A 158 1.71 -25.63 -3.22
N LEU A 159 0.49 -25.10 -3.31
CA LEU A 159 -0.07 -24.21 -2.28
C LEU A 159 -0.36 -24.96 -0.96
N GLY A 160 -0.66 -26.26 -1.03
CA GLY A 160 -0.91 -27.10 0.14
C GLY A 160 0.35 -27.51 0.90
N THR A 161 1.50 -27.55 0.22
CA THR A 161 2.78 -28.03 0.76
C THR A 161 3.85 -26.94 0.71
N ARG A 162 4.32 -26.46 1.86
CA ARG A 162 5.54 -25.64 1.92
C ARG A 162 6.74 -26.56 2.11
N LYS A 163 7.57 -26.71 1.08
CA LYS A 163 8.82 -27.49 1.15
C LYS A 163 9.76 -26.85 2.19
N GLY A 164 10.30 -27.65 3.12
CA GLY A 164 11.29 -27.21 4.11
C GLY A 164 10.76 -26.78 5.49
N LEU A 165 9.49 -27.03 5.82
CA LEU A 165 9.02 -26.88 7.21
C LEU A 165 9.47 -28.08 8.06
N ASP A 166 10.61 -27.96 8.73
CA ASP A 166 10.96 -28.87 9.83
C ASP A 166 10.04 -28.56 11.02
N VAL A 167 9.13 -29.48 11.30
CA VAL A 167 8.00 -29.34 12.25
C VAL A 167 8.43 -29.26 13.73
N SER A 168 9.72 -29.17 14.05
CA SER A 168 10.21 -29.50 15.40
C SER A 168 10.32 -28.34 16.40
N THR A 169 10.07 -27.08 16.03
CA THR A 169 10.06 -25.97 17.01
C THR A 169 8.95 -24.98 16.72
N ALA A 170 8.16 -24.64 17.74
CA ALA A 170 7.15 -23.59 17.65
C ALA A 170 7.80 -22.29 17.13
N PRO A 171 7.42 -21.81 15.93
CA PRO A 171 8.09 -20.67 15.33
C PRO A 171 7.73 -19.41 16.12
N LYS A 172 8.74 -18.82 16.77
CA LYS A 172 8.58 -17.57 17.53
C LYS A 172 8.53 -16.39 16.57
N VAL A 173 7.61 -15.46 16.84
CA VAL A 173 7.64 -14.11 16.26
C VAL A 173 8.94 -13.45 16.70
N SER A 174 9.87 -13.20 15.76
CA SER A 174 11.18 -12.61 16.08
C SER A 174 11.48 -11.46 15.13
N LEU A 175 11.39 -10.24 15.65
CA LEU A 175 11.67 -9.01 14.91
C LEU A 175 13.14 -8.92 14.48
N LEU A 176 14.06 -9.22 15.40
CA LEU A 176 15.50 -9.18 15.14
C LEU A 176 15.91 -10.17 14.05
N ALA A 177 15.32 -11.37 14.05
CA ALA A 177 15.60 -12.37 13.01
C ALA A 177 15.13 -11.89 11.64
N SER A 178 13.93 -11.30 11.54
CA SER A 178 13.41 -10.76 10.27
C SER A 178 14.33 -9.69 9.69
N TRP A 179 14.74 -8.72 10.50
CA TRP A 179 15.64 -7.64 10.08
C TRP A 179 17.02 -8.18 9.67
N LYS A 180 17.58 -9.10 10.45
CA LYS A 180 18.86 -9.75 10.13
C LYS A 180 18.77 -10.52 8.80
N ASN A 181 17.68 -11.24 8.57
CA ASN A 181 17.46 -12.00 7.33
C ASN A 181 17.31 -11.08 6.11
N PHE A 182 16.61 -9.96 6.26
CA PHE A 182 16.49 -8.95 5.21
C PHE A 182 17.81 -8.28 4.87
N LEU A 183 18.57 -7.83 5.87
CA LEU A 183 19.86 -7.17 5.65
C LEU A 183 20.89 -8.10 5.02
N ASN A 184 20.84 -9.40 5.33
CA ASN A 184 21.73 -10.41 4.77
C ASN A 184 21.21 -11.07 3.48
N HIS A 185 20.03 -10.69 2.98
CA HIS A 185 19.46 -11.31 1.79
C HIS A 185 20.36 -11.07 0.56
N LYS A 186 20.62 -12.12 -0.21
CA LYS A 186 21.41 -12.02 -1.44
C LYS A 186 20.56 -11.38 -2.55
N GLY A 187 21.19 -10.72 -3.54
CA GLY A 187 20.48 -10.20 -4.72
C GLY A 187 20.06 -8.72 -4.68
N SER A 188 20.59 -7.93 -3.74
CA SER A 188 20.34 -6.47 -3.65
C SER A 188 18.85 -6.07 -3.55
N VAL A 189 17.96 -6.98 -3.17
CA VAL A 189 16.51 -6.73 -3.01
C VAL A 189 16.23 -5.60 -2.02
N GLN A 190 17.14 -5.38 -1.06
CA GLN A 190 17.05 -4.29 -0.10
C GLN A 190 16.94 -2.93 -0.77
N LEU A 191 17.59 -2.73 -1.93
CA LEU A 191 17.51 -1.48 -2.67
C LEU A 191 16.14 -1.30 -3.33
N ILE A 192 15.52 -2.37 -3.83
CA ILE A 192 14.13 -2.31 -4.36
C ILE A 192 13.18 -1.92 -3.23
N VAL A 193 13.27 -2.60 -2.08
CA VAL A 193 12.42 -2.34 -0.91
C VAL A 193 12.62 -0.94 -0.36
N LEU A 194 13.87 -0.48 -0.24
CA LEU A 194 14.19 0.86 0.25
C LEU A 194 13.67 1.93 -0.71
N SER A 195 13.88 1.76 -2.03
CA SER A 195 13.31 2.66 -3.03
C SER A 195 11.79 2.72 -2.91
N TYR A 196 11.13 1.58 -2.80
CA TYR A 196 9.68 1.52 -2.68
C TYR A 196 9.19 2.27 -1.42
N ALA A 197 9.82 2.04 -0.27
CA ALA A 197 9.48 2.75 0.96
C ALA A 197 9.69 4.27 0.90
N LEU A 198 10.76 4.73 0.23
CA LEU A 198 11.05 6.15 0.06
C LEU A 198 9.98 6.88 -0.76
N VAL A 199 9.33 6.20 -1.71
CA VAL A 199 8.22 6.77 -2.48
C VAL A 199 7.01 7.09 -1.58
N TYR A 200 6.83 6.37 -0.47
CA TYR A 200 5.76 6.60 0.50
C TYR A 200 6.07 7.76 1.47
N LEU A 201 7.28 8.30 1.45
CA LEU A 201 7.67 9.49 2.21
C LEU A 201 7.33 10.77 1.43
N THR A 202 6.04 10.97 1.12
CA THR A 202 5.59 12.10 0.29
C THR A 202 4.20 12.59 0.68
N VAL A 203 4.04 13.91 0.82
CA VAL A 203 2.70 14.52 0.96
C VAL A 203 2.02 14.75 -0.39
N LEU A 204 2.74 14.58 -1.51
CA LEU A 204 2.28 14.91 -2.86
C LEU A 204 1.35 13.82 -3.40
N SER A 205 0.16 13.71 -2.80
CA SER A 205 -0.87 12.74 -3.18
C SER A 205 -2.24 13.38 -3.30
N PRO A 206 -2.94 13.22 -4.44
CA PRO A 206 -4.34 13.64 -4.55
C PRO A 206 -5.21 12.99 -3.48
N HIS A 207 -4.93 11.74 -3.11
CA HIS A 207 -5.67 11.01 -2.08
C HIS A 207 -5.13 11.25 -0.66
N GLY A 208 -3.99 11.94 -0.54
CA GLY A 208 -3.32 12.19 0.73
C GLY A 208 -4.00 13.27 1.56
N LEU A 209 -4.33 12.92 2.81
CA LEU A 209 -5.06 13.80 3.75
C LEU A 209 -4.39 15.16 3.93
N VAL A 210 -3.06 15.20 4.07
CA VAL A 210 -2.29 16.41 4.34
C VAL A 210 -2.41 17.43 3.20
N LEU A 211 -2.17 16.99 1.96
CA LEU A 211 -2.27 17.88 0.79
C LEU A 211 -3.71 18.34 0.58
N THR A 212 -4.70 17.45 0.72
CA THR A 212 -6.10 17.85 0.52
C THR A 212 -6.60 18.82 1.58
N ALA A 213 -6.20 18.64 2.84
CA ALA A 213 -6.51 19.57 3.92
C ALA A 213 -5.82 20.93 3.68
N PHE A 214 -4.57 20.92 3.20
CA PHE A 214 -3.90 22.16 2.83
C PHE A 214 -4.63 22.88 1.68
N LEU A 215 -4.95 22.17 0.59
CA LEU A 215 -5.63 22.76 -0.56
C LEU A 215 -7.06 23.24 -0.23
N SER A 216 -7.74 22.64 0.75
CA SER A 216 -9.05 23.13 1.21
C SER A 216 -8.99 24.44 1.99
N THR A 217 -7.82 24.81 2.53
CA THR A 217 -7.59 26.13 3.13
C THR A 217 -7.26 27.21 2.09
N GLN A 218 -6.98 26.82 0.85
CA GLN A 218 -6.77 27.74 -0.26
C GLN A 218 -8.11 28.15 -0.88
N SER A 219 -8.12 29.19 -1.71
CA SER A 219 -9.32 29.72 -2.40
C SER A 219 -9.82 28.83 -3.56
N LEU A 220 -9.71 27.51 -3.43
CA LEU A 220 -10.17 26.52 -4.41
C LEU A 220 -11.63 26.13 -4.15
N SER A 221 -12.38 25.88 -5.22
CA SER A 221 -13.74 25.36 -5.08
C SER A 221 -13.73 23.90 -4.62
N PRO A 222 -14.74 23.45 -3.85
CA PRO A 222 -14.88 22.03 -3.49
C PRO A 222 -14.94 21.11 -4.71
N ALA A 223 -15.48 21.60 -5.83
CA ALA A 223 -15.52 20.90 -7.11
C ALA A 223 -14.11 20.68 -7.68
N ALA A 224 -13.24 21.71 -7.66
CA ALA A 224 -11.86 21.59 -8.13
C ALA A 224 -11.06 20.57 -7.32
N LEU A 225 -11.23 20.54 -5.99
CA LEU A 225 -10.60 19.55 -5.12
C LEU A 225 -11.09 18.13 -5.43
N SER A 226 -12.39 17.98 -5.66
CA SER A 226 -12.99 16.68 -6.00
C SER A 226 -12.48 16.16 -7.35
N ILE A 227 -12.39 17.03 -8.36
CA ILE A 227 -11.81 16.70 -9.67
C ILE A 227 -10.35 16.27 -9.55
N PHE A 228 -9.55 17.00 -8.75
CA PHE A 228 -8.15 16.67 -8.51
C PHE A 228 -7.97 15.29 -7.86
N ARG A 229 -8.81 14.96 -6.87
CA ARG A 229 -8.79 13.63 -6.23
C ARG A 229 -9.15 12.54 -7.25
N SER A 230 -10.25 12.71 -7.97
CA SER A 230 -10.72 11.73 -8.95
C SER A 230 -9.74 11.54 -10.11
N SER A 231 -9.07 12.60 -10.57
CA SER A 231 -8.07 12.51 -11.64
C SER A 231 -6.87 11.69 -11.22
N GLY A 232 -6.45 11.75 -9.95
CA GLY A 232 -5.36 10.94 -9.41
C GLY A 232 -5.58 9.43 -9.58
N ALA A 233 -6.80 8.95 -9.32
CA ALA A 233 -7.14 7.55 -9.50
C ALA A 233 -7.24 7.14 -10.98
N LEU A 234 -7.88 7.97 -11.83
CA LEU A 234 -7.97 7.72 -13.26
C LEU A 234 -6.58 7.65 -13.92
N ILE A 235 -5.71 8.60 -13.61
CA ILE A 235 -4.33 8.62 -14.07
C ILE A 235 -3.56 7.40 -13.53
N GLY A 236 -3.84 6.96 -12.30
CA GLY A 236 -3.29 5.73 -11.75
C GLY A 236 -3.64 4.50 -12.57
N VAL A 237 -4.92 4.34 -12.96
CA VAL A 237 -5.38 3.23 -13.81
C VAL A 237 -4.67 3.26 -15.16
N LEU A 238 -4.49 4.45 -15.76
CA LEU A 238 -3.72 4.64 -16.98
C LEU A 238 -2.24 4.28 -16.81
N GLY A 239 -1.64 4.59 -15.66
CA GLY A 239 -0.26 4.22 -15.33
C GLY A 239 -0.07 2.70 -15.32
N VAL A 240 -0.98 1.98 -14.67
CA VAL A 240 -0.90 0.51 -14.59
C VAL A 240 -1.15 -0.17 -15.95
N THR A 241 -2.07 0.36 -16.78
CA THR A 241 -2.28 -0.15 -18.14
C THR A 241 -1.07 0.12 -19.03
N ALA A 242 -0.49 1.33 -18.97
CA ALA A 242 0.71 1.68 -19.71
C ALA A 242 1.92 0.86 -19.26
N PHE A 243 2.02 0.53 -17.96
CA PHE A 243 3.08 -0.32 -17.44
C PHE A 243 3.08 -1.69 -18.11
N GLN A 244 1.91 -2.33 -18.20
CA GLN A 244 1.76 -3.63 -18.88
C GLN A 244 2.25 -3.59 -20.34
N LEU A 245 1.91 -2.54 -21.08
CA LEU A 245 2.35 -2.34 -22.46
C LEU A 245 3.86 -2.10 -22.55
N SER A 246 4.40 -1.31 -21.62
CA SER A 246 5.83 -1.02 -21.55
C SER A 246 6.63 -2.29 -21.25
N VAL A 247 6.18 -3.15 -20.33
CA VAL A 247 6.88 -4.41 -19.98
C VAL A 247 6.96 -5.34 -21.18
N LYS A 248 5.92 -5.40 -22.03
CA LYS A 248 5.94 -6.19 -23.28
C LYS A 248 6.99 -5.70 -24.27
N LYS A 249 7.29 -4.40 -24.30
CA LYS A 249 8.18 -3.78 -25.28
C LYS A 249 9.63 -3.61 -24.77
N HIS A 250 9.80 -3.19 -23.53
CA HIS A 250 11.09 -2.78 -22.96
C HIS A 250 11.59 -3.69 -21.83
N GLY A 251 10.78 -4.67 -21.42
CA GLY A 251 11.10 -5.57 -20.31
C GLY A 251 10.81 -4.97 -18.92
N LEU A 252 10.65 -5.85 -17.93
CA LEU A 252 10.20 -5.49 -16.57
C LEU A 252 11.05 -4.41 -15.91
N GLU A 253 12.36 -4.60 -15.92
CA GLU A 253 13.30 -3.75 -15.18
C GLU A 253 13.43 -2.35 -15.78
N SER A 254 13.52 -2.26 -17.12
CA SER A 254 13.61 -0.99 -17.84
C SER A 254 12.32 -0.19 -17.71
N SER A 255 11.17 -0.84 -17.85
CA SER A 255 9.87 -0.21 -17.62
C SER A 255 9.75 0.33 -16.19
N THR A 256 10.11 -0.47 -15.19
CA THR A 256 10.03 -0.04 -13.78
C THR A 256 10.90 1.20 -13.52
N MET A 257 12.11 1.24 -14.09
CA MET A 257 13.02 2.41 -14.01
C MET A 257 12.42 3.65 -14.69
N GLY A 258 11.82 3.50 -15.87
CA GLY A 258 11.18 4.61 -16.60
C GLY A 258 10.02 5.23 -15.82
N PHE A 259 9.21 4.41 -15.15
CA PHE A 259 8.05 4.88 -14.39
C PHE A 259 8.44 5.66 -13.13
N ILE A 260 9.44 5.21 -12.36
CA ILE A 260 9.93 5.97 -11.20
C ILE A 260 10.66 7.26 -11.61
N ALA A 261 11.37 7.24 -12.74
CA ALA A 261 12.00 8.46 -13.27
C ALA A 261 10.94 9.49 -13.70
N PHE A 262 9.86 9.04 -14.35
CA PHE A 262 8.73 9.90 -14.70
C PHE A 262 8.05 10.48 -13.45
N GLN A 263 7.82 9.66 -12.41
CA GLN A 263 7.27 10.13 -11.14
C GLN A 263 8.16 11.21 -10.50
N ALA A 264 9.48 10.99 -10.47
CA ALA A 264 10.44 11.95 -9.93
C ALA A 264 10.43 13.28 -10.71
N ALA A 265 10.39 13.22 -12.05
CA ALA A 265 10.28 14.41 -12.89
C ALA A 265 8.99 15.21 -12.58
N CYS A 266 7.84 14.54 -12.48
CA CYS A 266 6.58 15.20 -12.11
C CYS A 266 6.62 15.79 -10.70
N ALA A 267 7.24 15.10 -9.73
CA ALA A 267 7.36 15.60 -8.35
C ALA A 267 8.24 16.85 -8.26
N VAL A 268 9.35 16.90 -9.00
CA VAL A 268 10.21 18.09 -9.10
C VAL A 268 9.47 19.23 -9.79
N SER A 269 8.78 18.97 -10.90
CA SER A 269 7.96 19.99 -11.57
C SER A 269 6.88 20.55 -10.64
N ALA A 270 6.19 19.69 -9.88
CA ALA A 270 5.24 20.12 -8.86
C ALA A 270 5.90 21.03 -7.81
N ALA A 271 7.06 20.65 -7.28
CA ALA A 271 7.77 21.45 -6.28
C ALA A 271 8.20 22.82 -6.82
N ILE A 272 8.72 22.88 -8.06
CA ILE A 272 9.07 24.13 -8.74
C ILE A 272 7.84 25.00 -8.93
N THR A 273 6.75 24.45 -9.47
CA THR A 273 5.52 25.21 -9.70
C THR A 273 4.94 25.75 -8.39
N TYR A 274 4.92 24.96 -7.31
CA TYR A 274 4.43 25.42 -6.01
C TYR A 274 5.32 26.51 -5.39
N ALA A 275 6.64 26.44 -5.59
CA ALA A 275 7.53 27.52 -5.16
C ALA A 275 7.19 28.85 -5.85
N LEU A 276 6.83 28.81 -7.14
CA LEU A 276 6.38 29.99 -7.91
C LEU A 276 4.99 30.49 -7.48
N VAL A 277 4.12 29.62 -6.95
CA VAL A 277 2.86 30.05 -6.31
C VAL A 277 3.17 30.96 -5.12
N GLY A 278 4.16 30.61 -4.30
CA GLY A 278 4.56 31.38 -3.13
C GLY A 278 5.09 32.79 -3.45
N THR A 279 5.66 33.00 -4.64
CA THR A 279 6.15 34.31 -5.08
C THR A 279 5.08 35.14 -5.77
N SER A 280 4.24 34.50 -6.59
CA SER A 280 3.34 35.21 -7.51
C SER A 280 1.88 35.23 -7.05
N GLY A 281 1.48 34.38 -6.09
CA GLY A 281 0.08 34.24 -5.64
C GLY A 281 -0.89 33.75 -6.72
N SER A 282 -0.39 33.24 -7.84
CA SER A 282 -1.20 32.92 -9.01
C SER A 282 -1.98 31.61 -8.84
N LEU A 283 -3.31 31.69 -8.95
CA LEU A 283 -4.18 30.51 -8.97
C LEU A 283 -3.87 29.57 -10.13
N ALA A 284 -3.46 30.08 -11.29
CA ALA A 284 -3.09 29.25 -12.43
C ALA A 284 -1.89 28.33 -12.11
N LEU A 285 -0.89 28.86 -11.41
CA LEU A 285 0.26 28.07 -10.96
C LEU A 285 -0.16 27.00 -9.94
N LEU A 286 -1.14 27.28 -9.08
CA LEU A 286 -1.67 26.29 -8.15
C LEU A 286 -2.35 25.13 -8.88
N TYR A 287 -3.10 25.40 -9.96
CA TYR A 287 -3.67 24.35 -10.81
C TYR A 287 -2.59 23.54 -11.55
N PHE A 288 -1.51 24.17 -12.03
CA PHE A 288 -0.37 23.44 -12.61
C PHE A 288 0.33 22.54 -11.59
N PHE A 289 0.49 23.02 -10.35
CA PHE A 289 1.00 22.18 -9.25
C PHE A 289 0.11 20.95 -9.04
N MET A 290 -1.20 21.13 -8.93
CA MET A 290 -2.17 20.03 -8.80
C MET A 290 -2.10 19.08 -10.00
N MET A 291 -1.95 19.61 -11.22
CA MET A 291 -1.80 18.80 -12.42
C MET A 291 -0.55 17.90 -12.37
N PHE A 292 0.62 18.43 -11.99
CA PHE A 292 1.84 17.63 -11.86
C PHE A 292 1.73 16.57 -10.76
N VAL A 293 1.08 16.89 -9.63
CA VAL A 293 0.83 15.92 -8.56
C VAL A 293 -0.10 14.80 -9.03
N ALA A 294 -1.11 15.12 -9.83
CA ALA A 294 -2.00 14.11 -10.43
C ALA A 294 -1.26 13.26 -11.47
N LEU A 295 -0.46 13.87 -12.36
CA LEU A 295 0.35 13.17 -13.36
C LEU A 295 1.40 12.25 -12.72
N ALA A 296 1.98 12.61 -11.58
CA ALA A 296 2.92 11.76 -10.85
C ALA A 296 2.32 10.39 -10.48
N ARG A 297 0.99 10.25 -10.37
CA ARG A 297 0.30 8.98 -10.12
C ARG A 297 0.53 7.97 -11.24
N PHE A 298 0.67 8.44 -12.49
CA PHE A 298 0.95 7.57 -13.63
C PHE A 298 2.28 6.82 -13.42
N GLY A 299 3.32 7.56 -13.01
CA GLY A 299 4.64 7.00 -12.71
C GLY A 299 4.60 6.10 -11.47
N LEU A 300 3.95 6.55 -10.40
CA LEU A 300 3.83 5.82 -9.14
C LEU A 300 3.24 4.42 -9.35
N TYR A 301 2.01 4.32 -9.82
CA TYR A 301 1.30 3.03 -9.84
C TYR A 301 1.95 2.03 -10.81
N GLY A 302 2.53 2.50 -11.93
CA GLY A 302 3.32 1.62 -12.79
C GLY A 302 4.62 1.15 -12.13
N TYR A 303 5.32 2.04 -11.41
CA TYR A 303 6.48 1.65 -10.60
C TYR A 303 6.11 0.65 -9.52
N GLU A 304 4.97 0.81 -8.84
CA GLU A 304 4.56 -0.07 -7.75
C GLU A 304 4.32 -1.51 -8.22
N VAL A 305 3.62 -1.68 -9.33
CA VAL A 305 3.41 -3.00 -9.96
C VAL A 305 4.75 -3.61 -10.38
N GLY A 306 5.66 -2.80 -10.91
CA GLY A 306 7.00 -3.24 -11.28
C GLY A 306 7.86 -3.68 -10.09
N ALA A 307 7.92 -2.87 -9.04
CA ALA A 307 8.65 -3.16 -7.81
C ALA A 307 8.10 -4.41 -7.11
N LEU A 308 6.77 -4.57 -7.08
CA LEU A 308 6.10 -5.77 -6.60
C LEU A 308 6.57 -7.00 -7.39
N GLN A 309 6.49 -6.94 -8.73
CA GLN A 309 6.87 -8.07 -9.57
C GLN A 309 8.35 -8.41 -9.48
N LEU A 310 9.23 -7.41 -9.39
CA LEU A 310 10.66 -7.64 -9.15
C LEU A 310 10.87 -8.39 -7.84
N GLN A 311 10.19 -8.00 -6.76
CA GLN A 311 10.32 -8.71 -5.49
C GLN A 311 9.75 -10.12 -5.53
N GLN A 312 8.64 -10.35 -6.24
CA GLN A 312 8.10 -11.70 -6.46
C GLN A 312 9.10 -12.63 -7.18
N THR A 313 9.90 -12.07 -8.10
CA THR A 313 10.90 -12.81 -8.89
C THR A 313 12.23 -13.00 -8.14
N PHE A 314 12.74 -11.94 -7.50
CA PHE A 314 14.09 -11.95 -6.90
C PHE A 314 14.11 -12.46 -5.45
N VAL A 315 12.97 -12.57 -4.78
CA VAL A 315 12.89 -13.09 -3.41
C VAL A 315 12.64 -14.60 -3.41
N ALA A 316 13.54 -15.32 -2.74
CA ALA A 316 13.41 -16.76 -2.53
C ALA A 316 12.07 -17.12 -1.83
N PRO A 317 11.40 -18.22 -2.23
CA PRO A 317 10.06 -18.59 -1.72
C PRO A 317 9.95 -18.67 -0.19
N GLN A 318 11.03 -19.09 0.47
CA GLN A 318 11.11 -19.22 1.93
C GLN A 318 11.16 -17.89 2.70
N HIS A 319 11.37 -16.76 2.02
CA HIS A 319 11.51 -15.43 2.65
C HIS A 319 10.51 -14.39 2.11
N ARG A 320 9.56 -14.81 1.28
CA ARG A 320 8.59 -13.91 0.63
C ARG A 320 7.72 -13.17 1.65
N GLY A 321 7.32 -13.83 2.74
CA GLY A 321 6.54 -13.23 3.81
C GLY A 321 7.35 -12.25 4.64
N ALA A 322 8.54 -12.63 5.09
CA ALA A 322 9.42 -11.78 5.89
C ALA A 322 9.83 -10.51 5.12
N ILE A 323 10.25 -10.63 3.85
CA ILE A 323 10.65 -9.46 3.06
C ILE A 323 9.43 -8.61 2.69
N GLY A 324 8.32 -9.22 2.28
CA GLY A 324 7.10 -8.48 1.97
C GLY A 324 6.54 -7.68 3.15
N THR A 325 6.58 -8.25 4.35
CA THR A 325 6.15 -7.53 5.56
C THR A 325 7.14 -6.46 6.02
N ILE A 326 8.45 -6.63 5.80
CA ILE A 326 9.45 -5.59 6.05
C ILE A 326 9.24 -4.40 5.12
N GLU A 327 8.96 -4.65 3.84
CA GLU A 327 8.58 -3.57 2.91
C GLU A 327 7.38 -2.80 3.44
N LYS A 328 6.26 -3.49 3.75
CA LYS A 328 5.08 -2.83 4.29
C LYS A 328 5.38 -2.05 5.57
N SER A 329 6.19 -2.64 6.46
CA SER A 329 6.66 -1.99 7.69
C SER A 329 7.39 -0.68 7.41
N LEU A 330 8.30 -0.66 6.43
CA LEU A 330 9.05 0.52 6.02
C LEU A 330 8.16 1.56 5.36
N CYS A 331 7.19 1.17 4.52
CA CYS A 331 6.20 2.07 3.95
C CYS A 331 5.36 2.74 5.05
N TYR A 332 4.85 1.96 6.01
CA TYR A 332 4.08 2.53 7.14
C TYR A 332 4.94 3.47 8.00
N PHE A 333 6.21 3.13 8.21
CA PHE A 333 7.14 4.00 8.92
C PHE A 333 7.42 5.31 8.15
N ALA A 334 7.63 5.23 6.83
CA ALA A 334 7.78 6.40 5.96
C ALA A 334 6.54 7.32 6.02
N CYS A 335 5.34 6.74 5.98
CA CYS A 335 4.12 7.52 6.16
C CYS A 335 4.01 8.14 7.57
N LEU A 336 4.44 7.44 8.63
CA LEU A 336 4.45 8.01 9.99
C LEU A 336 5.40 9.21 10.08
N ILE A 337 6.58 9.14 9.46
CA ILE A 337 7.51 10.28 9.37
C ILE A 337 6.82 11.44 8.63
N MET A 338 6.17 11.15 7.49
CA MET A 338 5.44 12.15 6.72
C MET A 338 4.32 12.80 7.55
N TYR A 339 3.51 12.02 8.27
CA TYR A 339 2.45 12.56 9.14
C TYR A 339 3.04 13.38 10.29
N ALA A 340 4.11 12.91 10.94
CA ALA A 340 4.79 13.66 11.99
C ALA A 340 5.34 15.00 11.48
N ALA A 341 5.97 15.02 10.30
CA ALA A 341 6.45 16.24 9.66
C ALA A 341 5.28 17.20 9.37
N SER A 342 4.12 16.68 8.97
CA SER A 342 2.94 17.50 8.68
C SER A 342 2.33 18.20 9.90
N LEU A 343 2.48 17.64 11.11
CA LEU A 343 2.01 18.27 12.34
C LEU A 343 2.75 19.59 12.64
N GLY A 344 3.99 19.72 12.17
CA GLY A 344 4.79 20.94 12.29
C GLY A 344 4.44 22.02 11.25
N VAL A 345 3.52 21.77 10.32
CA VAL A 345 3.13 22.73 9.29
C VAL A 345 2.01 23.62 9.80
N THR A 346 2.38 24.81 10.26
CA THR A 346 1.43 25.85 10.67
C THR A 346 1.32 26.99 9.67
N SER A 347 2.15 27.02 8.62
CA SER A 347 2.19 28.12 7.64
C SER A 347 2.41 27.64 6.19
N PRO A 348 1.97 28.41 5.18
CA PRO A 348 2.22 28.10 3.77
C PRO A 348 3.71 27.99 3.41
N ARG A 349 4.57 28.77 4.07
CA ARG A 349 6.03 28.72 3.88
C ARG A 349 6.62 27.40 4.41
N SER A 350 6.12 26.92 5.54
CA SER A 350 6.47 25.60 6.06
C SER A 350 6.00 24.47 5.13
N PHE A 351 4.87 24.66 4.43
CA PHE A 351 4.39 23.67 3.46
C PHE A 351 5.32 23.56 2.24
N THR A 352 5.92 24.65 1.76
CA THR A 352 6.93 24.62 0.68
C THR A 352 8.12 23.70 1.03
N VAL A 353 8.56 23.71 2.29
CA VAL A 353 9.65 22.83 2.76
C VAL A 353 9.24 21.35 2.66
N ILE A 354 8.01 21.01 3.04
CA ILE A 354 7.51 19.64 2.96
C ILE A 354 7.32 19.18 1.51
N VAL A 355 6.88 20.07 0.62
CA VAL A 355 6.77 19.79 -0.82
C VAL A 355 8.15 19.45 -1.40
N TRP A 356 9.18 20.25 -1.09
CA TRP A 356 10.55 19.95 -1.52
C TRP A 356 11.11 18.68 -0.87
N GLY A 357 10.85 18.44 0.41
CA GLY A 357 11.23 17.20 1.10
C GLY A 357 10.62 15.96 0.44
N SER A 358 9.36 16.07 0.00
CA SER A 358 8.65 15.01 -0.73
C SER A 358 9.26 14.75 -2.11
N ALA A 359 9.57 15.81 -2.88
CA ALA A 359 10.25 15.67 -4.16
C ALA A 359 11.65 15.05 -4.00
N ALA A 360 12.41 15.48 -2.98
CA ALA A 360 13.72 14.93 -2.66
C ALA A 360 13.64 13.43 -2.29
N ALA A 361 12.64 13.02 -1.50
CA ALA A 361 12.44 11.62 -1.15
C ALA A 361 12.14 10.75 -2.40
N ILE A 362 11.29 11.24 -3.31
CA ILE A 362 10.98 10.55 -4.58
C ILE A 362 12.20 10.49 -5.50
N CYS A 363 13.00 11.57 -5.60
CA CYS A 363 14.26 11.55 -6.35
C CYS A 363 15.29 10.59 -5.73
N CYS A 364 15.35 10.53 -4.40
CA CYS A 364 16.19 9.58 -3.69
C CYS A 364 15.74 8.14 -3.98
N ALA A 365 14.44 7.87 -3.98
CA ALA A 365 13.89 6.58 -4.40
C ALA A 365 14.35 6.21 -5.82
N ALA A 366 14.18 7.12 -6.78
CA ALA A 366 14.62 6.92 -8.16
C ALA A 366 16.13 6.63 -8.27
N ALA A 367 16.95 7.36 -7.50
CA ALA A 367 18.40 7.14 -7.45
C ALA A 367 18.75 5.77 -6.84
N VAL A 368 18.12 5.39 -5.73
CA VAL A 368 18.31 4.07 -5.09
C VAL A 368 17.91 2.96 -6.07
N PHE A 369 16.77 3.07 -6.74
CA PHE A 369 16.36 2.09 -7.75
C PHE A 369 17.32 2.03 -8.93
N PHE A 370 17.83 3.17 -9.38
CA PHE A 370 18.84 3.23 -10.44
C PHE A 370 20.14 2.53 -10.04
N THR A 371 20.58 2.67 -8.78
CA THR A 371 21.76 1.94 -8.30
C THR A 371 21.56 0.44 -8.34
N TRP A 372 20.36 -0.05 -7.97
CA TRP A 372 19.99 -1.44 -8.12
C TRP A 372 19.99 -1.87 -9.59
N TRP A 373 19.36 -1.06 -10.45
CA TRP A 373 19.25 -1.32 -11.88
C TRP A 373 20.60 -1.40 -12.59
N LYS A 374 21.62 -0.68 -12.12
CA LYS A 374 23.01 -0.82 -12.58
C LYS A 374 23.69 -2.07 -12.04
N LYS A 375 23.55 -2.35 -10.74
CA LYS A 375 24.21 -3.48 -10.06
C LYS A 375 23.73 -4.86 -10.52
N LYS A 376 22.49 -4.96 -11.01
CA LYS A 376 21.91 -6.22 -11.48
C LYS A 376 22.76 -6.91 -12.56
N GLY A 377 23.46 -6.13 -13.40
CA GLY A 377 24.31 -6.64 -14.49
C GLY A 377 25.65 -7.23 -14.02
N SER A 378 26.06 -6.95 -12.78
CA SER A 378 27.33 -7.42 -12.20
C SER A 378 27.17 -8.60 -11.25
N SER A 379 25.93 -9.01 -10.98
CA SER A 379 25.63 -10.15 -10.12
C SER A 379 25.37 -11.36 -11.00
N PRO A 380 26.12 -12.48 -10.89
CA PRO A 380 25.76 -13.70 -11.58
C PRO A 380 24.32 -14.03 -11.19
N GLN A 381 23.47 -14.20 -12.20
CA GLN A 381 22.05 -14.49 -12.06
C GLN A 381 21.87 -15.62 -11.05
N ALA A 382 21.54 -15.26 -9.80
CA ALA A 382 21.10 -16.22 -8.81
C ALA A 382 19.65 -16.55 -9.16
N ILE A 383 19.48 -17.52 -10.07
CA ILE A 383 18.61 -18.71 -10.00
C ILE A 383 17.32 -18.44 -9.19
N VAL A 384 16.10 -18.59 -9.74
CA VAL A 384 15.46 -19.90 -9.99
C VAL A 384 14.18 -19.69 -10.81
N ALA A 385 14.05 -20.52 -11.85
CA ALA A 385 12.82 -20.97 -12.48
C ALA A 385 12.15 -22.07 -11.64
#